data_AF-A0A6M1SMG5-F1
#
_entry.id   AF-A0A6M1SMG5-F1
#
_cell.length_a   1.000
_cell.length_b   1.000
_cell.length_c   1.000
_cell.angle_alpha   90.00
_cell.angle_beta   90.00
_cell.angle_gamma   90.00
#
_symmetry.space_group_name_H-M   'P 1'
#
loop_
_entity.id
_entity.type
_entity.pdbx_description
1 polymer ?
#
loop_
_entity_poly.entity_id
_entity_poly.type
_entity_poly.pdbx_seq_one_letter_code
_entity_poly.pdbx_strand_id
1 'polypeptide(L)'
;MARVQSIARFKIHPGKTEEFKRLSANCMALAKANDTGTIRYDIFMNDDETEALVYEEFESSEAALIHFGNMGENAAAIFNIVDMEGETWGEPTGEHRKSLEEHGVKGLKPFMRFSE
;
A
#
# COMPACT_ATOMS: atom_id res chain seq x y z
N MET A 1 0.08 15.09 13.61
CA MET A 1 0.40 14.65 12.24
C MET A 1 -0.90 14.23 11.58
N ALA A 2 -1.09 14.50 10.29
CA ALA A 2 -2.33 14.15 9.60
C ALA A 2 -2.26 12.69 9.11
N ARG A 3 -3.35 11.96 9.30
CA ARG A 3 -3.50 10.60 8.75
C ARG A 3 -3.41 10.62 7.24
N VAL A 4 -2.88 9.53 6.70
CA VAL A 4 -2.84 9.25 5.27
C VAL A 4 -3.48 7.88 5.01
N GLN A 5 -4.22 7.79 3.92
CA GLN A 5 -4.81 6.54 3.44
C GLN A 5 -4.19 6.20 2.10
N SER A 6 -3.98 4.92 1.83
CA SER A 6 -3.49 4.45 0.53
C SER A 6 -4.36 3.32 0.01
N ILE A 7 -4.49 3.27 -1.32
CA ILE A 7 -4.95 2.09 -2.03
C ILE A 7 -3.90 1.66 -3.04
N ALA A 8 -3.74 0.34 -3.20
CA ALA A 8 -3.03 -0.25 -4.33
C ALA A 8 -3.93 -1.28 -4.99
N ARG A 9 -4.14 -1.14 -6.30
CA ARG A 9 -4.88 -2.09 -7.13
C ARG A 9 -3.89 -2.90 -7.95
N PHE A 10 -4.08 -4.20 -7.95
CA PHE A 10 -3.22 -5.14 -8.64
C PHE A 10 -4.03 -5.98 -9.62
N LYS A 11 -3.54 -6.09 -10.85
CA LYS A 11 -3.94 -7.15 -11.78
C LYS A 11 -2.83 -8.19 -11.80
N ILE A 12 -3.13 -9.38 -11.31
CA ILE A 12 -2.14 -10.42 -11.11
C ILE A 12 -1.86 -11.11 -12.46
N HIS A 13 -0.59 -11.26 -12.81
CA HIS A 13 -0.23 -11.95 -14.05
C HIS A 13 -0.71 -13.41 -14.03
N PRO A 14 -1.09 -14.00 -15.18
CA PRO A 14 -1.57 -15.38 -15.24
C PRO A 14 -0.60 -16.38 -14.60
N GLY A 15 -1.11 -17.24 -13.71
CA GLY A 15 -0.33 -18.25 -12.99
C GLY A 15 0.47 -17.72 -11.77
N LYS A 16 0.30 -16.45 -11.39
CA LYS A 16 1.04 -15.83 -10.28
C LYS A 16 0.24 -15.65 -8.98
N THR A 17 -1.03 -16.05 -8.95
CA THR A 17 -1.92 -15.89 -7.78
C THR A 17 -1.35 -16.46 -6.48
N GLU A 18 -0.87 -17.70 -6.48
CA GLU A 18 -0.30 -18.32 -5.27
C GLU A 18 1.01 -17.66 -4.83
N GLU A 19 1.81 -17.17 -5.78
CA GLU A 19 3.02 -16.41 -5.49
C GLU A 19 2.68 -15.05 -4.85
N PHE A 20 1.68 -14.35 -5.41
CA PHE A 20 1.16 -13.10 -4.87
C PHE A 20 0.67 -13.29 -3.43
N LYS A 21 -0.20 -14.26 -3.17
CA LYS A 21 -0.74 -14.55 -1.83
C LYS A 21 0.37 -14.82 -0.82
N ARG A 22 1.38 -15.62 -1.18
CA ARG A 22 2.52 -15.92 -0.31
C ARG A 22 3.33 -14.65 0.01
N LEU A 23 3.63 -13.83 -0.99
CA LEU A 23 4.36 -12.57 -0.79
C LEU A 23 3.54 -11.58 0.06
N SER A 24 2.24 -11.47 -0.18
CA SER A 24 1.32 -10.65 0.62
C SER A 24 1.26 -11.11 2.08
N ALA A 25 1.24 -12.42 2.34
CA ALA A 25 1.30 -12.97 3.69
C ALA A 25 2.61 -12.62 4.41
N ASN A 26 3.74 -12.64 3.69
CA ASN A 26 5.02 -12.19 4.22
C ASN A 26 5.01 -10.70 4.55
N CYS A 27 4.50 -9.85 3.65
CA CYS A 27 4.30 -8.42 3.88
C CYS A 27 3.46 -8.17 5.15
N MET A 28 2.33 -8.87 5.29
CA MET A 28 1.48 -8.79 6.48
C MET A 28 2.20 -9.20 7.77
N ALA A 29 3.04 -10.24 7.73
CA ALA A 29 3.84 -10.65 8.88
C ALA A 29 4.88 -9.60 9.27
N LEU A 30 5.55 -8.99 8.28
CA LEU A 30 6.52 -7.91 8.50
C LEU A 30 5.84 -6.66 9.07
N ALA A 31 4.67 -6.28 8.53
CA ALA A 31 3.89 -5.16 9.03
C ALA A 31 3.53 -5.35 10.51
N LYS A 32 3.00 -6.53 10.87
CA LYS A 32 2.67 -6.86 12.27
C LYS A 32 3.86 -6.83 13.22
N ALA A 33 5.06 -7.16 12.73
CA ALA A 33 6.26 -7.21 13.55
C ALA A 33 6.94 -5.85 13.70
N ASN A 34 6.93 -5.04 12.65
CA ASN A 34 7.86 -3.91 12.51
C ASN A 34 7.17 -2.55 12.29
N ASP A 35 5.89 -2.51 11.94
CA ASP A 35 5.23 -1.23 11.70
C ASP A 35 4.97 -0.47 13.00
N THR A 36 5.09 0.84 12.90
CA THR A 36 4.67 1.78 13.93
C THR A 36 3.69 2.77 13.30
N GLY A 37 2.46 2.81 13.81
CA GLY A 37 1.43 3.74 13.32
C GLY A 37 0.62 3.27 12.10
N THR A 38 0.68 1.98 11.72
CA THR A 38 -0.31 1.38 10.80
C THR A 38 -1.63 1.16 11.54
N ILE A 39 -2.69 1.85 11.11
CA ILE A 39 -4.05 1.72 11.65
C ILE A 39 -4.78 0.55 10.98
N ARG A 40 -4.62 0.43 9.67
CA ARG A 40 -5.29 -0.58 8.86
C ARG A 40 -4.41 -1.02 7.72
N TYR A 41 -4.41 -2.33 7.45
CA TYR A 41 -3.77 -2.94 6.31
C TYR A 41 -4.59 -4.16 5.91
N ASP A 42 -5.45 -3.97 4.91
CA ASP A 42 -6.37 -4.99 4.43
C ASP A 42 -6.06 -5.35 2.99
N ILE A 43 -6.17 -6.64 2.67
CA ILE A 43 -5.99 -7.16 1.32
C ILE A 43 -7.28 -7.87 0.90
N PHE A 44 -7.87 -7.42 -0.19
CA PHE A 44 -9.07 -7.96 -0.79
C PHE A 44 -8.71 -8.59 -2.13
N MET A 45 -9.45 -9.61 -2.54
CA MET A 45 -9.37 -10.21 -3.88
C MET A 45 -10.76 -10.30 -4.49
N ASN A 46 -10.84 -10.29 -5.82
CA ASN A 46 -12.08 -10.67 -6.52
C ASN A 46 -12.32 -12.18 -6.45
N ASP A 47 -13.52 -12.63 -6.84
CA ASP A 47 -13.92 -14.05 -6.77
C ASP A 47 -13.01 -14.96 -7.61
N ASP A 48 -12.51 -14.47 -8.74
CA ASP A 48 -11.61 -15.20 -9.63
C ASP A 48 -10.13 -15.17 -9.19
N GLU A 49 -9.81 -14.44 -8.12
CA GLU A 49 -8.46 -14.25 -7.57
C GLU A 49 -7.41 -13.75 -8.58
N THR A 50 -7.86 -12.95 -9.53
CA THR A 50 -7.03 -12.33 -10.59
C THR A 50 -6.75 -10.86 -10.32
N GLU A 51 -7.53 -10.23 -9.46
CA GLU A 51 -7.35 -8.84 -9.04
C GLU A 51 -7.31 -8.76 -7.52
N ALA A 52 -6.47 -7.87 -7.00
CA ALA A 52 -6.40 -7.58 -5.58
C ALA A 52 -6.45 -6.08 -5.32
N LEU A 53 -7.03 -5.70 -4.19
CA LEU A 53 -6.99 -4.33 -3.67
C LEU A 53 -6.40 -4.37 -2.27
N VAL A 54 -5.39 -3.54 -2.05
CA VAL A 54 -4.88 -3.23 -0.73
C VAL A 54 -5.45 -1.90 -0.29
N TYR A 55 -5.97 -1.85 0.94
CA TYR A 55 -6.37 -0.62 1.61
C TYR A 55 -5.56 -0.44 2.88
N GLU A 56 -4.94 0.72 3.00
CA GLU A 56 -4.06 1.07 4.10
C GLU A 56 -4.46 2.39 4.74
N GLU A 57 -4.35 2.47 6.06
CA GLU A 57 -4.50 3.72 6.82
C GLU A 57 -3.34 3.83 7.81
N PHE A 58 -2.72 5.01 7.85
CA PHE A 58 -1.58 5.31 8.70
C PHE A 58 -1.82 6.55 9.54
N GLU A 59 -1.29 6.56 10.76
CA GLU A 59 -1.35 7.71 11.68
C GLU A 59 -0.62 8.94 11.12
N SER A 60 0.34 8.73 10.22
CA SER A 60 1.16 9.79 9.62
C SER A 60 1.82 9.36 8.31
N SER A 61 2.43 10.31 7.60
CA SER A 61 3.29 10.01 6.44
C SER A 61 4.56 9.24 6.81
N GLU A 62 5.10 9.47 8.01
CA GLU A 62 6.26 8.72 8.52
C GLU A 62 5.92 7.24 8.65
N ALA A 63 4.76 6.94 9.24
CA ALA A 63 4.26 5.57 9.40
C ALA A 63 4.07 4.87 8.04
N ALA A 64 3.56 5.58 7.03
CA ALA A 64 3.42 5.05 5.67
C ALA A 64 4.78 4.73 5.02
N LEU A 65 5.78 5.60 5.19
CA LEU A 65 7.14 5.38 4.68
C LEU A 65 7.83 4.21 5.39
N ILE A 66 7.69 4.10 6.71
CA ILE A 66 8.20 2.97 7.50
C ILE A 66 7.55 1.67 7.02
N HIS A 67 6.22 1.65 6.86
CA HIS A 67 5.48 0.50 6.36
C HIS A 67 6.03 0.05 5.00
N PHE A 68 6.13 0.96 4.03
CA PHE A 68 6.66 0.63 2.70
C PHE A 68 8.10 0.10 2.77
N GLY A 69 8.95 0.72 3.57
CA GLY A 69 10.33 0.27 3.80
C GLY A 69 10.42 -1.14 4.40
N ASN A 70 9.53 -1.46 5.34
CA ASN A 70 9.46 -2.78 5.98
C ASN A 70 9.11 -3.91 4.99
N MET A 71 8.37 -3.62 3.92
CA MET A 71 7.97 -4.65 2.94
C MET A 71 9.14 -5.10 2.06
N GLY A 72 10.09 -4.20 1.79
CA GLY A 72 11.37 -4.47 1.12
C GLY A 72 11.25 -5.34 -0.13
N GLU A 73 12.02 -6.43 -0.16
CA GLU A 73 12.09 -7.35 -1.29
C GLU A 73 10.75 -8.05 -1.62
N ASN A 74 9.85 -8.21 -0.65
CA ASN A 74 8.54 -8.82 -0.91
C ASN A 74 7.68 -7.87 -1.77
N ALA A 75 7.67 -6.57 -1.48
CA ALA A 75 6.98 -5.59 -2.32
C ALA A 75 7.58 -5.54 -3.73
N ALA A 76 8.92 -5.53 -3.83
CA ALA A 76 9.60 -5.58 -5.13
C ALA A 76 9.24 -6.85 -5.93
N ALA A 77 9.16 -8.02 -5.27
CA ALA A 77 8.74 -9.26 -5.90
C ALA A 77 7.27 -9.21 -6.37
N ILE A 78 6.37 -8.62 -5.58
CA ILE A 78 4.97 -8.40 -5.97
C ILE A 78 4.89 -7.54 -7.23
N PHE A 79 5.62 -6.43 -7.29
CA PHE A 79 5.60 -5.52 -8.46
C PHE A 79 6.10 -6.17 -9.77
N ASN A 80 6.82 -7.29 -9.70
CA ASN A 80 7.24 -8.03 -10.89
C ASN A 80 6.16 -8.99 -11.44
N ILE A 81 5.11 -9.27 -10.67
CA ILE A 81 4.08 -10.26 -11.01
C ILE A 81 2.67 -9.67 -11.13
N VAL A 82 2.56 -8.34 -11.13
CA VAL A 82 1.30 -7.62 -11.24
C VAL A 82 1.45 -6.37 -12.12
N ASP A 83 0.37 -5.96 -12.76
CA ASP A 83 0.19 -4.55 -13.13
C ASP A 83 -0.40 -3.81 -11.93
N MET A 84 0.13 -2.63 -11.60
CA MET A 84 -0.24 -1.90 -10.39
C MET A 84 -0.70 -0.47 -10.68
N GLU A 85 -1.74 -0.04 -9.97
CA GLU A 85 -2.12 1.36 -9.84
C GLU A 85 -2.28 1.73 -8.36
N GLY A 86 -1.71 2.85 -7.95
CA GLY A 86 -1.72 3.29 -6.55
C GLY A 86 -2.23 4.72 -6.38
N GLU A 87 -2.90 4.96 -5.26
CA GLU A 87 -3.27 6.31 -4.82
C GLU A 87 -3.06 6.46 -3.31
N THR A 88 -2.65 7.65 -2.88
CA THR A 88 -2.55 8.05 -1.47
C THR A 88 -3.32 9.35 -1.26
N TRP A 89 -4.16 9.38 -0.23
CA TRP A 89 -5.02 10.49 0.11
C TRP A 89 -4.64 11.09 1.47
N GLY A 90 -4.62 12.42 1.55
CA GLY A 90 -4.24 13.13 2.76
C GLY A 90 -3.29 14.28 2.46
N GLU A 91 -2.47 14.65 3.45
CA GLU A 91 -1.43 15.67 3.29
C GLU A 91 -0.05 15.04 3.44
N PRO A 92 0.43 14.28 2.42
CA PRO A 92 1.73 13.66 2.50
C PRO A 92 2.83 14.72 2.64
N THR A 93 3.81 14.45 3.51
CA THR A 93 5.01 15.27 3.67
C THR A 93 5.79 15.37 2.35
N GLY A 94 6.74 16.29 2.25
CA GLY A 94 7.57 16.44 1.03
C GLY A 94 8.31 15.15 0.66
N GLU A 95 8.85 14.45 1.66
CA GLU A 95 9.52 13.16 1.49
C GLU A 95 8.54 12.07 1.02
N HIS A 96 7.40 11.94 1.69
CA HIS A 96 6.39 10.96 1.29
C HIS A 96 5.88 11.23 -0.12
N ARG A 97 5.61 12.50 -0.48
CA ARG A 97 5.21 12.87 -1.84
C ARG A 97 6.26 12.48 -2.89
N LYS A 98 7.54 12.70 -2.61
CA LYS A 98 8.63 12.30 -3.50
C LYS A 98 8.65 10.78 -3.69
N SER A 99 8.49 10.02 -2.61
CA SER A 99 8.39 8.56 -2.68
C SER A 99 7.19 8.11 -3.54
N LEU A 100 6.01 8.74 -3.39
CA LEU A 100 4.85 8.44 -4.23
C LEU A 100 5.13 8.69 -5.72
N GLU A 101 5.72 9.83 -6.06
CA GLU A 101 6.07 10.20 -7.44
C GLU A 101 7.08 9.22 -8.07
N GLU A 102 8.10 8.80 -7.32
CA GLU A 102 9.10 7.83 -7.77
C GLU A 102 8.50 6.46 -8.10
N HIS A 103 7.41 6.08 -7.43
CA HIS A 103 6.74 4.80 -7.61
C HIS A 103 5.44 4.91 -8.44
N GLY A 104 5.18 6.05 -9.07
CA GLY A 104 4.00 6.27 -9.91
C GLY A 104 2.66 6.29 -9.15
N VAL A 105 2.69 6.49 -7.84
CA VAL A 105 1.51 6.55 -6.97
C VAL A 105 0.96 7.98 -6.93
N LYS A 106 -0.35 8.14 -7.16
CA LYS A 106 -0.97 9.47 -7.18
C LYS A 106 -1.24 9.99 -5.77
N GLY A 107 -0.75 11.19 -5.44
CA GLY A 107 -1.06 11.85 -4.17
C GLY A 107 -2.20 12.87 -4.29
N LEU A 108 -3.34 12.63 -3.62
CA LEU A 108 -4.50 13.53 -3.60
C LEU A 108 -4.66 14.22 -2.25
N LYS A 109 -4.87 15.55 -2.28
CA LYS A 109 -5.16 16.33 -1.08
C LYS A 109 -6.65 16.31 -0.76
N PRO A 110 -7.05 16.24 0.52
CA PRO A 110 -8.45 16.37 0.89
C PRO A 110 -8.94 17.77 0.50
N PHE A 111 -10.07 17.83 -0.20
CA PHE A 111 -10.79 19.09 -0.44
C PHE A 111 -11.84 19.34 0.63
N MET A 112 -12.53 18.29 1.08
CA MET A 112 -13.51 18.33 2.17
C MET A 112 -13.46 17.01 2.95
N ARG A 113 -13.70 17.06 4.26
CA ARG A 113 -13.89 15.88 5.11
C ARG A 113 -15.13 16.07 5.97
N PHE A 114 -15.86 14.98 6.18
CA PHE A 114 -17.01 14.99 7.09
C PHE A 114 -16.57 14.98 8.56
N SER A 115 -15.42 14.37 8.87
CA SER A 115 -14.80 14.35 10.19
C SER A 115 -13.37 14.88 10.12
N GLU A 116 -12.94 15.58 11.17
CA GLU A 116 -11.57 16.07 11.35
C GLU A 116 -10.56 14.92 11.51
#